data_AF-A0A530Y4L9-F1
#
_entry.id   AF-A0A530Y4L9-F1
#
_cell.length_a   1.000
_cell.length_b   1.000
_cell.length_c   1.000
_cell.angle_alpha   90.00
_cell.angle_beta   90.00
_cell.angle_gamma   90.00
#
_symmetry.space_group_name_H-M   'P 1'
#
loop_
_entity.id
_entity.type
_entity.pdbx_description
1 polymer ?
#
loop_
_entity_poly.entity_id
_entity_poly.type
_entity_poly.pdbx_seq_one_letter_code
_entity_poly.pdbx_strand_id
1 'polypeptide(L)' 'QDAGRMDGFWETGLSAWDVAAGILLIREAGGFISDFAGGQNMLDGGSIVAGNETIQRALLKTVRKPVTPR' A
#
# COMPACT_ATOMS: atom_id res chain seq x y z
N GLN A 1 19.47 -9.70 -13.71
CA GLN A 1 18.05 -9.85 -13.35
C GLN A 1 18.03 -9.84 -11.84
N ASP A 2 17.57 -8.78 -11.18
CA ASP A 2 17.18 -8.76 -9.76
C ASP A 2 16.97 -7.30 -9.33
N ALA A 3 15.76 -6.78 -9.56
CA ALA A 3 15.29 -5.52 -9.00
C ALA A 3 13.80 -5.64 -8.58
N GLY A 4 13.37 -6.85 -8.21
CA GLY A 4 11.95 -7.18 -8.02
C GLY A 4 11.57 -7.70 -6.64
N ARG A 5 12.48 -7.69 -5.66
CA ARG A 5 12.24 -8.28 -4.33
C ARG A 5 11.74 -7.26 -3.30
N MET A 6 10.95 -6.30 -3.73
CA MET A 6 10.08 -5.54 -2.84
C MET A 6 8.68 -6.11 -3.03
N ASP A 7 8.37 -7.15 -2.27
CA ASP A 7 7.12 -7.92 -2.30
C ASP A 7 5.91 -7.15 -1.73
N GLY A 8 5.98 -5.81 -1.72
CA GLY A 8 4.93 -4.91 -1.27
C GLY A 8 5.14 -4.39 0.15
N PHE A 9 4.62 -3.19 0.38
CA PHE A 9 4.76 -2.43 1.60
C PHE A 9 3.38 -2.01 2.08
N TRP A 10 3.10 -2.17 3.37
CA TRP A 10 1.89 -1.61 3.96
C TRP A 10 2.19 -1.04 5.34
N GLU A 11 1.66 0.13 5.64
CA GLU A 11 1.83 0.81 6.92
C GLU A 11 0.52 1.47 7.36
N THR A 12 0.38 1.63 8.68
CA THR A 12 -0.77 2.28 9.33
C THR A 12 -0.30 3.30 10.35
N GLY A 13 -1.03 4.40 10.49
CA GLY A 13 -0.69 5.48 11.43
C GLY A 13 0.40 6.41 10.92
N LEU A 14 0.63 6.47 9.61
CA LEU A 14 1.56 7.42 9.01
C LEU A 14 0.99 8.83 9.01
N SER A 15 1.87 9.80 9.19
CA SER A 15 1.51 11.21 9.00
C SER A 15 1.35 11.53 7.52
N ALA A 16 0.52 12.51 7.21
CA ALA A 16 0.18 12.86 5.82
C ALA A 16 1.41 13.16 4.93
N TRP A 17 2.50 13.70 5.51
CA TRP A 17 3.74 13.96 4.79
C TRP A 17 4.50 12.68 4.40
N ASP A 18 4.52 11.67 5.27
CA ASP A 18 5.17 10.38 4.99
C ASP A 18 4.39 9.60 3.92
N VAL A 19 3.06 9.67 3.99
CA VAL A 19 2.17 9.12 2.95
C VAL A 19 2.41 9.79 1.60
N ALA A 20 2.51 11.12 1.56
CA ALA A 20 2.76 11.86 0.32
C ALA A 20 4.12 11.49 -0.31
N ALA A 21 5.17 11.35 0.50
CA ALA A 21 6.48 10.91 0.04
C ALA A 21 6.43 9.48 -0.53
N GLY A 22 5.74 8.55 0.15
CA GLY A 22 5.56 7.18 -0.31
C GLY A 22 4.78 7.10 -1.63
N ILE A 23 3.72 7.89 -1.79
CA ILE A 23 2.94 7.96 -3.04
C ILE A 23 3.83 8.38 -4.21
N LEU A 24 4.66 9.40 -4.03
CA LEU A 24 5.54 9.90 -5.08
C LEU A 24 6.58 8.84 -5.49
N LEU A 25 7.27 8.25 -4.51
CA LEU A 25 8.30 7.23 -4.75
C LEU A 25 7.76 6.00 -5.49
N ILE A 26 6.59 5.51 -5.06
CA ILE A 26 5.98 4.33 -5.66
C ILE A 26 5.48 4.64 -7.07
N ARG A 27 4.92 5.83 -7.31
CA ARG A 27 4.50 6.25 -8.65
C ARG A 27 5.69 6.40 -9.60
N GLU A 28 6.80 7.00 -9.17
CA GLU A 28 8.01 7.14 -9.98
C GLU A 28 8.66 5.78 -10.30
N ALA A 29 8.58 4.82 -9.36
CA ALA A 29 9.02 3.45 -9.57
C ALA A 29 8.07 2.62 -10.48
N GLY A 30 6.95 3.20 -10.94
CA GLY A 30 5.94 2.49 -11.75
C GLY A 30 5.10 1.48 -10.95
N GLY A 31 5.08 1.61 -9.64
CA GLY A 31 4.28 0.78 -8.73
C GLY A 31 2.87 1.32 -8.53
N PHE A 32 2.04 0.50 -7.91
CA PHE A 32 0.67 0.84 -7.53
C PHE A 32 0.60 1.14 -6.04
N ILE A 33 -0.14 2.19 -5.69
CA ILE A 33 -0.40 2.57 -4.30
C ILE A 33 -1.89 2.85 -4.09
N SER A 34 -2.44 2.39 -2.96
CA SER A 34 -3.83 2.58 -2.56
C SER A 34 -3.98 2.49 -1.04
N ASP A 35 -5.13 2.90 -0.51
CA ASP A 35 -5.51 2.56 0.87
C ASP A 35 -5.88 1.05 0.99
N PHE A 36 -6.21 0.59 2.21
CA PHE A 36 -6.67 -0.79 2.46
C PHE A 36 -7.99 -1.16 1.78
N ALA A 37 -8.81 -0.17 1.41
CA ALA A 37 -10.02 -0.37 0.63
C ALA A 37 -9.75 -0.37 -0.89
N GLY A 38 -8.51 -0.11 -1.33
CA GLY A 38 -8.15 0.05 -2.74
C GLY A 38 -8.47 1.44 -3.30
N GLY A 39 -8.81 2.39 -2.44
CA GLY A 39 -9.18 3.77 -2.78
C GLY A 39 -8.02 4.76 -2.72
N GLN A 40 -8.37 6.04 -2.83
CA GLN A 40 -7.44 7.17 -2.80
C GLN A 40 -7.30 7.84 -1.42
N ASN A 41 -7.90 7.28 -0.36
CA ASN A 41 -7.99 7.93 0.97
C ASN A 41 -6.78 7.64 1.88
N MET A 42 -5.60 7.48 1.29
CA MET A 42 -4.35 7.20 2.01
C MET A 42 -3.94 8.32 2.98
N LEU A 43 -4.18 9.58 2.59
CA LEU A 43 -3.77 10.77 3.34
C LEU A 43 -4.59 10.96 4.62
N ASP A 44 -5.91 10.77 4.53
CA ASP A 44 -6.82 10.88 5.68
C ASP A 44 -6.84 9.61 6.54
N GLY A 45 -6.74 8.44 5.90
CA GLY A 45 -6.81 7.15 6.59
C GLY A 45 -5.51 6.73 7.27
N GLY A 46 -4.40 7.45 7.02
CA GLY A 46 -3.08 7.14 7.55
C GLY A 46 -2.60 5.72 7.22
N SER A 47 -3.18 5.10 6.20
CA SER A 47 -2.98 3.69 5.87
C SER A 47 -2.68 3.57 4.37
N ILE A 48 -1.57 2.93 4.05
CA ILE A 48 -1.10 2.79 2.68
C ILE A 48 -0.74 1.35 2.36
N VAL A 49 -0.99 0.95 1.12
CA VAL A 49 -0.55 -0.31 0.52
C VAL A 49 0.10 0.02 -0.79
N ALA A 50 1.37 -0.32 -0.93
CA ALA A 50 2.17 -0.12 -2.11
C ALA A 50 2.76 -1.44 -2.62
N GLY A 51 2.89 -1.60 -3.93
CA GLY A 51 3.54 -2.74 -4.53
C GLY A 51 3.39 -2.78 -6.04
N ASN A 52 3.95 -3.81 -6.68
CA ASN A 52 3.63 -4.11 -8.07
C ASN A 52 2.16 -4.55 -8.21
N GLU A 53 1.63 -4.53 -9.43
CA GLU A 53 0.20 -4.83 -9.70
C GLU A 53 -0.27 -6.18 -9.13
N THR A 54 0.60 -7.19 -9.17
CA THR A 54 0.31 -8.54 -8.66
C THR A 54 0.25 -8.57 -7.13
N ILE A 55 1.25 -7.96 -6.50
CA ILE A 55 1.42 -7.88 -5.06
C ILE A 55 0.35 -7.01 -4.43
N GLN A 56 0.06 -5.83 -4.99
CA GLN A 56 -0.98 -4.94 -4.49
C GLN A 56 -2.33 -5.67 -4.44
N ARG A 57 -2.67 -6.44 -5.48
CA ARG A 57 -3.87 -7.29 -5.49
C ARG A 57 -3.85 -8.39 -4.43
N ALA A 58 -2.70 -9.03 -4.20
CA ALA A 58 -2.56 -10.05 -3.17
C ALA A 58 -2.68 -9.46 -1.75
N LEU A 59 -2.08 -8.30 -1.51
CA LEU A 59 -2.15 -7.56 -0.25
C LEU A 59 -3.58 -7.07 0.02
N LEU A 60 -4.25 -6.46 -0.95
CA LEU A 60 -5.65 -6.04 -0.81
C LEU A 60 -6.57 -7.22 -0.48
N LYS A 61 -6.34 -8.40 -1.08
CA LYS A 61 -7.10 -9.63 -0.72
C LYS A 61 -6.83 -10.10 0.70
N THR A 62 -5.61 -9.89 1.21
CA THR A 62 -5.20 -10.34 2.54
C THR A 62 -5.70 -9.37 3.61
N VAL A 63 -5.52 -8.06 3.40
CA VAL A 63 -5.95 -7.03 4.35
C VAL A 63 -7.48 -6.92 4.44
N ARG A 64 -8.21 -7.17 3.35
CA ARG A 64 -9.68 -7.20 3.36
C ARG A 64 -10.26 -8.41 4.08
N LYS A 65 -9.47 -9.40 4.51
CA LYS A 65 -9.99 -10.45 5.39
C LYS A 65 -10.19 -9.83 6.78
N PRO A 66 -11.44 -9.66 7.25
CA PRO A 66 -11.66 -9.24 8.62
C PRO A 66 -10.97 -10.26 9.51
N VAL A 67 -10.04 -9.82 10.35
CA VAL A 67 -9.52 -10.65 11.44
C VAL A 67 -10.71 -10.85 12.36
N THR A 68 -11.32 -12.04 12.31
CA THR A 68 -12.40 -12.40 13.22
C THR A 68 -11.89 -12.21 14.64
N PRO A 69 -12.48 -11.30 15.45
CA PRO A 69 -12.12 -11.22 16.85
C PRO A 69 -12.57 -12.53 17.51
N ARG A 70 -11.65 -13.22 18.19
CA ARG A 70 -11.97 -14.36 19.04
C ARG A 70 -12.46 -13.86 20.39
#